data_AF-A0A534V2J0-F1
#
_entry.id   AF-A0A534V2J0-F1
#
_cell.length_a   1.000
_cell.length_b   1.000
_cell.length_c   1.000
_cell.angle_alpha   90.00
_cell.angle_beta   90.00
_cell.angle_gamma   90.00
#
_symmetry.space_group_name_H-M   'P 1'
#
loop_
_entity.id
_entity.type
_entity.pdbx_description
1 polymer ?
#
loop_
_entity_poly.entity_id
_entity_poly.type
_entity_poly.pdbx_seq_one_letter_code
_entity_poly.pdbx_strand_id
1 'polypeptide(L)'
;MQESAQEVSAYLTANPLLSLGIALVAGFAADRTVAYERRSGFIVFLIVGLIGLFLGEFMLIYFKLVEYLENISEFRIFFDFIVAYVGSFFVAAIIHFIKPT
;
A
#
# COMPACT_ATOMS: atom_id res chain seq x y z
N MET A 1 -6.97 7.90 15.72
CA MET A 1 -7.43 7.39 14.41
C MET A 1 -7.47 8.49 13.36
N GLN A 2 -8.23 9.58 13.58
CA GLN A 2 -8.30 10.70 12.63
C GLN A 2 -6.93 11.39 12.42
N GLU A 3 -6.18 11.57 13.50
CA GLU A 3 -4.82 12.14 13.48
C GLU A 3 -3.85 11.30 12.63
N SER A 4 -3.79 9.97 12.85
CA SER A 4 -2.96 9.06 12.05
C SER A 4 -3.34 9.07 10.57
N ALA A 5 -4.63 9.16 10.22
CA ALA A 5 -5.07 9.24 8.83
C ALA A 5 -4.64 10.55 8.15
N GLN A 6 -4.65 11.67 8.88
CA GLN A 6 -4.13 12.95 8.39
C GLN A 6 -2.61 12.88 8.20
N GLU A 7 -1.91 12.23 9.11
CA GLU A 7 -0.46 12.06 9.05
C GLU A 7 -0.02 11.20 7.86
N VAL A 8 -0.71 10.08 7.59
CA VAL A 8 -0.51 9.28 6.36
C VAL A 8 -0.74 10.15 5.13
N SER A 9 -1.82 10.93 5.12
CA SER A 9 -2.15 11.77 3.97
C SER A 9 -1.06 12.82 3.72
N ALA A 10 -0.54 13.44 4.78
CA ALA A 10 0.59 14.37 4.70
C ALA A 10 1.86 13.67 4.18
N TYR A 11 2.16 12.48 4.69
CA TYR A 11 3.31 11.68 4.25
C TYR A 11 3.24 11.34 2.76
N LEU A 12 2.10 10.82 2.30
CA LEU A 12 1.93 10.40 0.92
C LEU A 12 1.92 11.58 -0.07
N THR A 13 1.41 12.74 0.37
CA THR A 13 1.36 13.96 -0.46
C THR A 13 2.67 14.74 -0.47
N ALA A 14 3.60 14.47 0.45
CA ALA A 14 4.94 15.05 0.43
C ALA A 14 5.72 14.62 -0.83
N ASN A 15 5.55 13.36 -1.28
CA ASN A 15 6.18 12.82 -2.49
C ASN A 15 5.17 12.02 -3.34
N PRO A 16 4.24 12.69 -4.02
CA PRO A 16 3.09 12.04 -4.64
C PRO A 16 3.49 11.12 -5.80
N LEU A 17 4.55 11.47 -6.54
CA LEU A 17 5.10 10.63 -7.61
C LEU A 17 5.68 9.32 -7.09
N LEU A 18 6.38 9.36 -5.96
CA LEU A 18 6.96 8.19 -5.33
C LEU A 18 5.85 7.30 -4.75
N SER A 19 4.90 7.89 -4.03
CA SER A 19 3.71 7.20 -3.52
C SER A 19 2.92 6.50 -4.63
N LEU A 20 2.71 7.18 -5.76
CA LEU A 20 2.07 6.59 -6.94
C LEU A 20 2.87 5.43 -7.54
N GLY A 21 4.20 5.59 -7.64
CA GLY A 21 5.09 4.53 -8.12
C GLY A 21 5.03 3.28 -7.23
N ILE A 22 5.08 3.47 -5.91
CA ILE A 22 4.97 2.38 -4.94
C ILE A 22 3.59 1.70 -5.04
N ALA A 23 2.51 2.48 -5.05
CA ALA A 23 1.15 1.97 -5.16
C ALA A 23 0.96 1.15 -6.45
N LEU A 24 1.46 1.61 -7.59
CA LEU A 24 1.39 0.90 -8.86
C LEU A 24 2.06 -0.47 -8.79
N VAL A 25 3.29 -0.53 -8.30
CA VAL A 25 4.08 -1.76 -8.22
C VAL A 25 3.48 -2.72 -7.18
N ALA A 26 3.11 -2.21 -6.00
CA ALA A 26 2.51 -3.00 -4.94
C ALA A 26 1.15 -3.59 -5.34
N GLY A 27 0.28 -2.76 -5.94
CA GLY A 27 -1.02 -3.18 -6.44
C GLY A 27 -0.91 -4.23 -7.54
N PHE A 28 0.01 -4.04 -8.51
CA PHE A 28 0.27 -5.02 -9.54
C PHE A 28 0.81 -6.35 -8.98
N ALA A 29 1.75 -6.30 -8.03
CA ALA A 29 2.30 -7.48 -7.39
C ALA A 29 1.21 -8.24 -6.61
N ALA A 30 0.40 -7.54 -5.81
CA ALA A 30 -0.70 -8.12 -5.05
C ALA A 30 -1.75 -8.80 -5.96
N ASP A 31 -2.15 -8.12 -7.03
CA ASP A 31 -3.11 -8.65 -8.02
C ASP A 31 -2.62 -9.97 -8.64
N ARG A 32 -1.34 -10.02 -9.02
CA ARG A 32 -0.70 -11.24 -9.53
C ARG A 32 -0.66 -12.38 -8.52
N THR A 33 -0.46 -12.07 -7.24
CA THR A 33 -0.40 -13.08 -6.18
C THR A 33 -1.77 -13.64 -5.79
N VAL A 34 -2.82 -12.82 -5.81
CA VAL A 34 -4.15 -13.21 -5.30
C VAL A 34 -5.04 -13.81 -6.38
N ALA A 35 -5.18 -13.14 -7.52
CA ALA A 35 -6.18 -13.53 -8.51
C ALA A 35 -5.62 -14.44 -9.61
N TYR A 36 -4.29 -14.46 -9.83
CA TYR A 36 -3.62 -15.09 -10.99
C TYR A 36 -4.31 -14.81 -12.34
N GLU A 37 -5.21 -13.83 -12.40
CA GLU A 37 -6.02 -13.52 -13.55
C GLU A 37 -5.23 -12.58 -14.44
N ARG A 38 -5.06 -12.99 -15.70
CA ARG A 38 -4.32 -12.21 -16.69
C ARG A 38 -5.02 -10.90 -17.08
N ARG A 39 -6.24 -10.67 -16.58
CA ARG A 39 -7.19 -9.66 -17.07
C ARG A 39 -7.74 -8.71 -15.99
N SER A 40 -7.08 -8.61 -14.84
CA SER A 40 -7.34 -7.51 -13.92
C SER A 40 -7.12 -6.18 -14.65
N GLY A 41 -8.16 -5.36 -14.73
CA GLY A 41 -8.09 -4.09 -15.45
C GLY A 41 -7.09 -3.15 -14.79
N PHE A 42 -6.41 -2.32 -15.59
CA PHE A 42 -5.36 -1.42 -15.08
C PHE A 42 -5.79 -0.58 -13.86
N ILE A 43 -7.06 -0.17 -13.89
CA ILE A 43 -7.69 0.64 -12.86
C ILE A 43 -7.84 -0.13 -11.54
N VAL A 44 -8.11 -1.44 -11.60
CA VAL A 44 -8.32 -2.27 -10.40
C VAL A 44 -7.02 -2.38 -9.60
N PHE A 45 -5.91 -2.71 -10.26
CA PHE A 45 -4.63 -2.82 -9.55
C PHE A 45 -4.16 -1.48 -9.00
N LEU A 46 -4.43 -0.36 -9.68
CA LEU A 46 -4.11 0.98 -9.18
C LEU A 46 -4.89 1.28 -7.88
N ILE A 47 -6.20 0.99 -7.85
CA ILE A 47 -7.04 1.22 -6.67
C ILE A 47 -6.57 0.33 -5.50
N VAL A 48 -6.30 -0.95 -5.77
CA VAL A 48 -5.74 -1.89 -4.79
C VAL A 48 -4.40 -1.40 -4.24
N GLY A 49 -3.55 -0.87 -5.12
CA GLY A 49 -2.28 -0.23 -4.79
C GLY A 49 -2.43 0.94 -3.83
N LEU A 50 -3.29 1.89 -4.18
CA LEU A 50 -3.50 3.12 -3.42
C LEU A 50 -4.12 2.85 -2.04
N ILE A 51 -5.16 2.00 -2.00
CA ILE A 51 -5.80 1.62 -0.73
C ILE A 51 -4.81 0.82 0.12
N GLY A 52 -4.06 -0.10 -0.48
CA GLY A 52 -3.06 -0.91 0.20
C GLY A 52 -1.93 -0.08 0.81
N LEU A 53 -1.36 0.84 0.04
CA LEU A 53 -0.34 1.80 0.52
C LEU A 53 -0.88 2.63 1.68
N PHE A 54 -2.09 3.19 1.54
CA PHE A 54 -2.70 3.98 2.61
C PHE A 54 -2.89 3.16 3.90
N LEU A 55 -3.46 1.95 3.80
CA LEU A 55 -3.68 1.07 4.95
C LEU A 55 -2.36 0.62 5.58
N GLY A 56 -1.35 0.35 4.76
CA GLY A 56 -0.04 -0.03 5.22
C GLY A 56 0.64 1.08 6.02
N GLU A 57 0.75 2.28 5.45
CA GLU A 57 1.32 3.44 6.15
C GLU A 57 0.50 3.80 7.39
N PHE A 58 -0.83 3.67 7.31
CA PHE A 58 -1.69 3.87 8.47
C PHE A 58 -1.34 2.93 9.61
N MET A 59 -1.03 1.66 9.33
CA MET A 59 -0.61 0.72 10.36
C MET A 59 0.75 1.10 10.96
N LEU A 60 1.72 1.51 10.14
CA LEU A 60 3.02 1.96 10.64
C LEU A 60 2.89 3.15 11.58
N ILE A 61 2.10 4.15 11.20
CA ILE A 61 1.89 5.36 12.00
C ILE A 61 1.06 5.06 13.25
N TYR A 62 -0.04 4.32 13.11
CA TYR A 62 -0.95 4.00 14.20
C TYR A 62 -0.25 3.22 15.33
N PHE A 63 0.62 2.28 14.97
CA PHE A 63 1.40 1.50 15.93
C PHE A 63 2.74 2.14 16.32
N LYS A 64 3.02 3.37 15.86
CA LYS A 64 4.28 4.10 16.10
C LYS A 64 5.54 3.35 15.64
N LEU A 65 5.43 2.51 14.60
CA LEU A 65 6.59 1.86 14.00
C LEU A 65 7.49 2.86 13.25
N VAL A 66 6.94 4.00 12.83
CA VAL A 66 7.70 5.05 12.12
C VAL A 66 8.93 5.49 12.90
N GLU A 67 8.86 5.61 14.23
CA GLU A 67 9.99 5.98 15.10
C GLU A 67 11.17 4.99 15.00
N TYR A 68 10.88 3.71 14.76
CA TYR A 68 11.92 2.69 14.56
C TYR A 68 12.53 2.76 13.16
N LEU A 69 11.73 3.15 12.15
CA LEU A 69 12.20 3.32 10.78
C LEU A 69 13.06 4.58 10.62
N GLU A 70 12.89 5.60 11.45
CA GLU A 70 13.74 6.81 11.41
C GLU A 70 15.22 6.51 11.65
N ASN A 71 15.53 5.53 12.51
CA ASN A 71 16.89 5.07 12.75
C ASN A 71 17.52 4.35 11.53
N ILE A 72 16.71 3.97 10.54
CA ILE A 72 17.11 3.19 9.35
C ILE A 72 16.54 3.86 8.09
N SER A 73 16.75 5.18 7.98
CA SER A 73 16.17 6.03 6.93
C SER A 73 16.51 5.61 5.50
N GLU A 74 17.69 5.01 5.29
CA GLU A 74 18.14 4.50 3.99
C GLU A 74 17.22 3.40 3.42
N PHE A 75 16.54 2.66 4.30
CA PHE A 75 15.62 1.59 3.91
C PHE A 75 14.16 2.03 3.91
N ARG A 76 13.86 3.31 4.16
CA ARG A 76 12.48 3.78 4.29
C ARG A 76 11.64 3.42 3.06
N ILE A 77 12.15 3.72 1.88
CA ILE A 77 11.47 3.40 0.61
C ILE A 77 11.20 1.89 0.48
N PHE A 78 12.17 1.05 0.88
CA PHE A 78 11.99 -0.40 0.85
C PHE A 78 10.90 -0.87 1.80
N PHE A 79 10.82 -0.28 3.00
CA PHE A 79 9.73 -0.56 3.94
C PHE A 79 8.38 -0.08 3.42
N ASP A 80 8.31 1.11 2.85
CA ASP A 80 7.10 1.64 2.21
C ASP A 80 6.61 0.66 1.13
N PHE A 81 7.52 0.06 0.35
CA PHE A 81 7.19 -1.02 -0.61
C PHE A 81 6.64 -2.28 0.05
N ILE A 82 7.28 -2.78 1.12
CA ILE A 82 6.81 -3.98 1.85
C ILE A 82 5.39 -3.74 2.37
N VAL A 83 5.20 -2.59 3.01
CA VAL A 83 3.98 -2.24 3.71
C VAL A 83 2.86 -1.97 2.72
N ALA A 84 3.14 -1.29 1.60
CA ALA A 84 2.22 -1.16 0.50
C ALA A 84 1.83 -2.53 -0.09
N TYR A 85 2.79 -3.42 -0.32
CA TYR A 85 2.51 -4.75 -0.85
C TYR A 85 1.61 -5.55 0.11
N VAL A 86 1.93 -5.58 1.40
CA VAL A 86 1.13 -6.28 2.42
C VAL A 86 -0.29 -5.71 2.48
N GLY A 87 -0.43 -4.39 2.52
CA GLY A 87 -1.74 -3.73 2.48
C GLY A 87 -2.53 -4.07 1.21
N SER A 88 -1.88 -3.98 0.05
CA SER A 88 -2.49 -4.30 -1.24
C SER A 88 -2.88 -5.77 -1.36
N PHE A 89 -2.10 -6.69 -0.79
CA PHE A 89 -2.43 -8.11 -0.74
C PHE A 89 -3.74 -8.34 0.02
N PHE A 90 -3.90 -7.74 1.20
CA PHE A 90 -5.15 -7.85 1.95
C PHE A 90 -6.34 -7.28 1.19
N VAL A 91 -6.19 -6.10 0.57
CA VAL A 91 -7.25 -5.47 -0.23
C VAL A 91 -7.63 -6.37 -1.41
N ALA A 92 -6.64 -6.87 -2.16
CA ALA A 92 -6.87 -7.78 -3.28
C ALA A 92 -7.55 -9.07 -2.83
N ALA A 93 -7.09 -9.67 -1.72
CA ALA A 93 -7.66 -10.90 -1.16
C ALA A 93 -9.13 -10.72 -0.78
N ILE A 94 -9.49 -9.59 -0.17
CA ILE A 94 -10.87 -9.26 0.16
C ILE A 94 -11.73 -9.13 -1.11
N ILE A 95 -11.23 -8.41 -2.12
CA ILE A 95 -11.95 -8.25 -3.40
C ILE A 95 -12.19 -9.60 -4.05
N HIS A 96 -11.15 -10.43 -4.14
CA HIS A 96 -11.24 -11.77 -4.72
C HIS A 96 -12.19 -12.68 -3.93
N PHE A 97 -12.22 -12.57 -2.59
CA PHE A 97 -13.16 -13.34 -1.77
C PHE A 97 -14.62 -12.94 -2.01
N ILE A 98 -14.91 -11.64 -2.16
CA ILE A 98 -16.27 -11.14 -2.40
C ILE A 98 -16.75 -11.49 -3.81
N LYS A 99 -15.87 -11.30 -4.79
CA LYS A 99 -16.15 -11.61 -6.18
C LYS A 99 -14.92 -12.35 -6.74
N PRO A 100 -14.94 -13.68 -6.70
CA PRO A 100 -13.87 -14.46 -7.30
C PRO A 100 -13.84 -14.11 -8.78
N THR A 101 -12.75 -13.46 -9.14
CA THR A 101 -12.27 -13.25 -10.51
C THR A 101 -11.72 -14.57 -11.00
#